data_AF-M0BFE4-F1
#
_entry.id   AF-M0BFE4-F1
#
_cell.length_a   1.000
_cell.length_b   1.000
_cell.length_c   1.000
_cell.angle_alpha   90.00
_cell.angle_beta   90.00
_cell.angle_gamma   90.00
#
_symmetry.space_group_name_H-M   'P 1'
#
loop_
_entity.id
_entity.type
_entity.pdbx_description
1 polymer ?
#
loop_
_entity_poly.entity_id
_entity_poly.type
_entity_poly.pdbx_seq_one_letter_code
_entity_poly.pdbx_strand_id
1 'polypeptide(L)' 'MLGDDTKQQPKSIRDAAKLVGRDYKQVHRNLSDLENIGVITFGSGEAGQAKTPKLAYDGLEIDIPVARQNGDVGTTAP' A
#
# COMPACT_ATOMS: atom_id res chain seq x y z
N MET A 1 -27.44 7.47 3.51
CA MET A 1 -26.05 7.59 4.00
C MET A 1 -25.23 6.57 3.22
N LEU A 2 -24.50 7.00 2.19
CA LEU A 2 -23.66 6.14 1.37
C LEU A 2 -22.29 6.07 2.04
N GLY A 3 -21.77 4.87 2.25
CA GLY A 3 -20.61 4.59 3.12
C GLY A 3 -19.33 5.29 2.71
N ASP A 4 -18.70 5.93 3.68
CA ASP A 4 -17.34 6.48 3.65
C ASP A 4 -16.28 5.38 3.94
N ASP A 5 -16.59 4.11 3.63
CA ASP A 5 -15.91 2.94 4.23
C ASP A 5 -14.70 2.38 3.45
N THR A 6 -14.28 2.89 2.28
CA THR A 6 -13.32 2.13 1.43
C THR A 6 -11.91 2.68 1.27
N LYS A 7 -11.53 3.80 1.91
CA LYS A 7 -10.12 4.27 1.94
C LYS A 7 -9.61 4.34 3.37
N GLN A 8 -9.31 3.17 3.95
CA GLN A 8 -8.62 3.11 5.24
C GLN A 8 -7.20 3.67 5.09
N GLN A 9 -6.94 4.85 5.63
CA GLN A 9 -5.59 5.37 5.72
C GLN A 9 -4.85 4.67 6.88
N PRO A 10 -3.70 4.04 6.61
CA PRO A 10 -2.95 3.37 7.65
C PRO A 10 -2.43 4.36 8.68
N LYS A 11 -2.71 4.09 9.96
CA LYS A 11 -2.18 4.87 11.10
C LYS A 11 -0.75 4.47 11.46
N SER A 12 -0.23 3.40 10.88
CA SER A 12 1.11 2.88 11.11
C SER A 12 1.56 1.98 9.96
N ILE A 13 2.87 1.72 9.87
CA ILE A 13 3.44 0.73 8.95
C ILE A 13 2.80 -0.66 9.15
N ARG A 14 2.49 -1.03 10.40
CA ARG A 14 1.86 -2.32 10.72
C ARG A 14 0.42 -2.39 10.23
N ASP A 15 -0.32 -1.29 10.33
CA ASP A 15 -1.67 -1.22 9.78
C ASP A 15 -1.65 -1.24 8.26
N ALA A 16 -0.70 -0.54 7.62
CA ALA A 16 -0.49 -0.63 6.18
C ALA A 16 -0.25 -2.08 5.73
N ALA A 17 0.57 -2.83 6.47
CA ALA A 17 0.86 -4.23 6.18
C ALA A 17 -0.40 -5.11 6.22
N LYS A 18 -1.28 -4.89 7.21
CA LYS A 18 -2.58 -5.56 7.29
C LYS A 18 -3.50 -5.18 6.12
N LEU A 19 -3.56 -3.90 5.77
CA LEU A 19 -4.42 -3.40 4.69
C LEU A 19 -4.06 -3.99 3.33
N VAL A 20 -2.76 -4.17 3.06
CA VAL A 20 -2.29 -4.74 1.80
C VAL A 20 -2.09 -6.27 1.85
N GLY A 21 -2.36 -6.90 3.00
CA GLY A 21 -2.20 -8.34 3.20
C GLY A 21 -0.76 -8.85 3.03
N ARG A 22 0.25 -8.06 3.40
CA ARG A 22 1.68 -8.41 3.25
C ARG A 22 2.42 -8.43 4.57
N ASP A 23 3.59 -9.07 4.58
CA ASP A 23 4.47 -9.08 5.75
C ASP A 23 5.01 -7.68 6.07
N TYR A 24 5.18 -7.42 7.37
CA TYR A 24 5.69 -6.15 7.88
C TYR A 24 7.05 -5.77 7.28
N LYS A 25 7.99 -6.71 7.14
CA LYS A 25 9.34 -6.41 6.63
C LYS A 25 9.28 -5.94 5.18
N GLN A 26 8.42 -6.57 4.38
CA GLN A 26 8.23 -6.20 2.98
C GLN A 26 7.60 -4.81 2.88
N VAL A 27 6.55 -4.54 3.67
CA VAL A 27 5.85 -3.25 3.65
C VAL A 27 6.74 -2.13 4.16
N HIS A 28 7.51 -2.37 5.23
CA HIS A 28 8.49 -1.41 5.73
C HIS A 28 9.51 -1.04 4.65
N ARG A 29 10.11 -2.03 3.97
CA ARG A 29 11.03 -1.78 2.84
C ARG A 29 10.38 -0.94 1.76
N ASN A 30 9.21 -1.35 1.27
CA ASN A 30 8.52 -0.62 0.21
C ASN A 30 8.20 0.83 0.62
N LEU A 31 7.73 1.05 1.85
CA LEU A 31 7.43 2.41 2.33
C LEU A 31 8.69 3.25 2.50
N SER A 32 9.80 2.67 2.97
CA SER A 32 11.10 3.35 3.00
C SER A 32 11.60 3.69 1.61
N ASP A 33 11.45 2.80 0.63
CA ASP A 33 11.83 3.06 -0.75
C ASP A 33 10.96 4.19 -1.34
N LEU A 34 9.66 4.17 -1.07
CA LEU A 34 8.72 5.24 -1.46
C LEU A 34 9.04 6.59 -0.81
N GLU A 35 9.51 6.60 0.44
CA GLU A 35 9.99 7.81 1.11
C GLU A 35 11.28 8.33 0.44
N ASN A 36 12.22 7.44 0.14
CA ASN A 36 13.50 7.81 -0.46
C ASN A 36 13.34 8.47 -1.84
N ILE A 37 12.34 8.03 -2.62
CA ILE A 37 11.99 8.67 -3.91
C ILE A 37 11.03 9.86 -3.76
N GLY A 38 10.62 10.20 -2.53
CA GLY A 38 9.76 11.34 -2.24
C GLY A 38 8.29 11.18 -2.60
N VAL A 39 7.81 9.94 -2.78
CA VAL A 39 6.37 9.68 -3.03
C VAL A 39 5.57 9.82 -1.73
N ILE A 40 6.12 9.33 -0.62
CA ILE A 40 5.50 9.46 0.70
C ILE A 40 6.42 10.20 1.66
N THR A 41 5.83 10.67 2.75
CA THR A 41 6.53 11.13 3.95
C THR A 41 6.00 10.36 5.15
N PHE A 42 6.83 10.17 6.18
CA PHE A 42 6.32 9.73 7.46
C PHE A 42 5.93 10.95 8.29
N GLY A 43 4.67 10.99 8.73
CA GLY A 43 4.26 11.93 9.77
C GLY A 43 5.08 11.66 11.03
N SER A 44 5.80 12.68 11.49
CA SER A 44 6.47 12.70 12.79
C SER A 44 5.40 12.78 13.87
N GLY A 45 5.07 11.64 14.46
CA GLY A 45 4.48 11.65 15.79
C GLY A 45 5.53 12.06 16.83
N GLU A 46 5.10 12.42 18.03
CA GLU A 46 6.01 12.68 19.16
C GLU A 46 6.99 11.51 19.37
N ALA A 47 8.10 11.75 20.08
CA ALA A 47 9.11 10.71 20.33
C ALA A 47 8.47 9.46 20.96
N GLY A 48 8.34 8.38 20.17
CA GLY A 48 7.70 7.12 20.56
C GLY A 48 6.39 6.79 19.82
N GLN A 49 5.85 7.71 19.01
CA GLN A 49 4.67 7.42 18.19
C GLN A 49 5.01 6.61 16.94
N ALA A 50 4.02 5.83 16.48
CA ALA A 50 4.12 5.06 15.26
C ALA A 50 4.23 5.99 14.03
N LYS A 51 5.23 5.73 13.18
CA LYS A 51 5.37 6.41 11.90
C LYS A 51 4.13 6.17 11.04
N THR A 52 3.44 7.25 10.69
CA THR A 52 2.25 7.22 9.84
C THR A 52 2.67 7.58 8.41
N PRO A 53 2.58 6.67 7.43
CA PRO A 53 2.89 7.01 6.05
C PRO A 53 1.82 7.92 5.45
N LYS A 54 2.23 9.02 4.82
CA LYS A 54 1.35 10.01 4.16
C LYS A 54 1.85 10.30 2.76
N LEU A 55 0.94 10.43 1.79
CA LEU A 55 1.31 10.84 0.44
C LEU A 55 1.83 12.28 0.49
N ALA A 56 2.94 12.54 -0.20
CA ALA A 56 3.55 13.88 -0.26
C ALA A 56 2.78 14.83 -1.21
N TYR A 57 1.93 14.28 -2.06
CA TYR A 57 1.18 14.98 -3.11
C TYR A 57 -0.32 14.76 -2.92
N ASP A 58 -1.13 15.58 -3.58
CA ASP A 58 -2.59 15.49 -3.53
C ASP A 58 -3.15 14.26 -4.24
N GLY A 59 -2.35 13.62 -5.10
CA GLY A 59 -2.73 12.42 -5.84
C GLY A 59 -1.53 11.70 -6.47
N LEU A 60 -1.75 10.45 -6.84
CA LEU A 60 -0.78 9.62 -7.54
C LEU A 60 -1.46 9.01 -8.77
N GLU A 61 -0.89 9.25 -9.94
CA GLU A 61 -1.29 8.62 -11.20
C GLU A 61 -0.31 7.49 -11.51
N ILE A 62 -0.83 6.28 -11.75
CA ILE A 62 -0.01 5.10 -12.02
C ILE A 62 -0.53 4.45 -13.30
N ASP A 63 0.35 4.29 -14.28
CA ASP A 63 0.11 3.46 -15.45
C ASP A 63 0.72 2.07 -15.21
N ILE A 64 -0.14 1.06 -15.05
CA ILE A 64 0.29 -0.32 -14.80
C ILE A 64 -0.13 -1.17 -16.00
N PRO A 65 0.81 -1.64 -16.84
CA PRO A 65 0.49 -2.57 -17.89
C PRO A 65 0.08 -3.92 -17.27
N VAL A 66 -1.18 -4.32 -17.49
CA VAL A 66 -1.69 -5.62 -17.03
C VAL A 66 -1.23 -6.69 -18.02
N ALA A 67 -0.09 -7.33 -17.72
CA ALA A 67 0.33 -8.51 -18.47
C ALA A 67 -0.65 -9.66 -18.18
N ARG A 68 -1.23 -10.26 -19.23
CA ARG A 68 -2.00 -11.51 -19.09
C ARG A 68 -1.02 -12.59 -18.67
N GLN A 69 -1.12 -13.05 -17.43
CA GLN A 69 -0.55 -14.31 -17.01
C GLN A 69 -1.25 -15.37 -17.85
N ASN A 70 -0.53 -16.05 -18.74
CA ASN A 70 -1.09 -17.18 -19.49
C ASN A 70 -1.39 -18.30 -18.49
N GLY A 71 -2.57 -18.22 -17.87
CA GLY A 71 -3.14 -19.32 -17.11
C GLY A 71 -3.46 -20.42 -18.09
N ASP A 72 -2.73 -21.52 -17.98
CA ASP A 72 -3.22 -22.84 -18.35
C ASP A 72 -4.52 -23.06 -17.55
N VAL A 73 -5.64 -22.61 -18.12
CA VAL A 73 -6.96 -22.97 -17.64
C VAL A 73 -7.13 -24.43 -18.04
N GLY A 74 -6.72 -25.32 -17.13
CA GLY A 74 -6.99 -26.76 -17.23
C GLY A 74 -8.48 -26.97 -17.48
N THR A 75 -8.83 -27.09 -18.76
CA THR A 75 -10.13 -27.53 -19.23
C THR A 75 -10.21 -29.01 -18.86
N THR A 76 -10.77 -29.30 -17.69
CA THR A 76 -11.47 -30.57 -17.48
C THR A 76 -12.75 -30.50 -18.30
N ALA A 77 -12.71 -31.10 -19.48
CA ALA A 77 -13.87 -31.40 -20.31
C ALA A 77 -14.75 -32.48 -19.61
N PRO A 78 -16.07 -32.47 -19.86
CA PRO A 78 -17.07 -33.28 -19.14
C PRO A 78 -16.97 -34.79 -19.37
#